data_AF-A0A723QPH9-F1
#
_entry.id   AF-A0A723QPH9-F1
#
_cell.length_a   1.000
_cell.length_b   1.000
_cell.length_c   1.000
_cell.angle_alpha   90.00
_cell.angle_beta   90.00
_cell.angle_gamma   90.00
#
_symmetry.space_group_name_H-M   'P 1'
#
loop_
_entity.id
_entity.type
_entity.pdbx_description
1 polymer ?
#
loop_
_entity_poly.entity_id
_entity_poly.type
_entity_poly.pdbx_seq_one_letter_code
_entity_poly.pdbx_strand_id
1 'polypeptide(L)' 'MSAWIDRYEVLLQRRNLSVNTYKIRSNQLATVREKMGEIILAEVTTRHIAKFLESWITEGKNTMAGAMRSVLSDMF' A
#
# COMPACT_ATOMS: atom_id res chain seq x y z
N MET A 1 3.82 5.00 10.18
CA MET A 1 3.93 4.02 9.08
C MET A 1 4.88 4.51 7.99
N SER A 2 4.94 5.81 7.70
CA SER A 2 5.75 6.39 6.61
C SER A 2 7.21 5.92 6.56
N ALA A 3 7.92 5.90 7.70
CA ALA A 3 9.32 5.43 7.74
C ALA A 3 9.49 3.97 7.28
N TRP A 4 8.49 3.12 7.54
CA TRP A 4 8.50 1.74 7.03
C TRP A 4 8.25 1.69 5.53
N ILE A 5 7.34 2.53 5.01
CA ILE A 5 7.10 2.65 3.57
C ILE A 5 8.38 3.08 2.84
N ASP A 6 9.13 4.05 3.38
CA ASP A 6 10.41 4.49 2.80
C ASP A 6 11.42 3.34 2.76
N ARG A 7 11.50 2.56 3.85
CA ARG A 7 12.37 1.38 3.89
C ARG A 7 11.92 0.31 2.91
N TYR A 8 10.62 0.08 2.80
CA TYR A 8 10.04 -0.92 1.92
C TYR A 8 10.27 -0.58 0.43
N GLU A 9 10.23 0.70 0.06
CA GLU A 9 10.53 1.16 -1.29
C GLU A 9 11.96 0.80 -1.72
N VAL A 10 12.94 0.90 -0.80
CA VAL A 10 14.32 0.43 -1.03
C VAL A 10 14.36 -1.09 -1.24
N LEU A 11 13.56 -1.87 -0.51
CA LEU A 11 13.48 -3.32 -0.71
C LEU A 11 12.87 -3.64 -2.06
N LEU A 12 11.84 -2.91 -2.47
CA LEU A 12 11.16 -3.09 -3.74
C LEU A 12 12.10 -2.84 -4.93
N GLN A 13 12.98 -1.83 -4.86
CA GLN A 13 13.99 -1.57 -5.88
C GLN A 13 14.98 -2.73 -6.05
N ARG A 14 15.31 -3.45 -4.96
CA ARG A 14 16.23 -4.59 -4.98
C ARG A 14 15.63 -5.84 -5.62
N ARG A 15 14.31 -5.90 -5.81
CA ARG A 15 13.61 -7.06 -6.40
C ARG A 15 13.76 -7.17 -7.93
N ASN A 16 14.54 -6.28 -8.56
CA ASN A 16 14.81 -6.27 -9.99
C ASN A 16 13.52 -6.31 -10.85
N LEU A 17 12.52 -5.55 -10.43
CA LEU A 17 11.21 -5.48 -11.11
C LEU A 17 11.34 -4.73 -12.44
N SER A 18 10.43 -5.02 -13.37
CA SER A 18 10.28 -4.17 -14.55
C SER A 18 9.94 -2.73 -14.13
N VAL A 19 10.38 -1.75 -14.93
CA VAL A 19 10.13 -0.31 -14.66
C VAL A 19 8.64 -0.02 -14.45
N ASN A 20 7.77 -0.64 -15.27
CA ASN A 20 6.32 -0.48 -15.15
C ASN A 20 5.77 -1.09 -13.85
N THR A 21 6.24 -2.28 -13.48
CA THR A 21 5.83 -2.93 -12.22
C THR A 21 6.26 -2.09 -11.02
N TYR A 22 7.50 -1.61 -10.99
CA TYR A 22 8.00 -0.73 -9.93
C TYR A 22 7.15 0.54 -9.84
N LYS A 23 6.88 1.20 -10.97
CA LYS A 23 6.07 2.42 -11.02
C LYS A 23 4.66 2.20 -10.44
N ILE A 24 3.98 1.12 -10.81
CA ILE A 24 2.65 0.80 -10.28
C ILE A 24 2.71 0.61 -8.77
N ARG A 25 3.67 -0.18 -8.27
CA ARG A 25 3.83 -0.47 -6.84
C ARG A 25 4.21 0.77 -6.03
N SER A 26 5.12 1.61 -6.52
CA SER A 26 5.51 2.87 -5.87
C SER A 26 4.33 3.84 -5.80
N ASN A 27 3.52 3.97 -6.85
CA ASN A 27 2.29 4.77 -6.82
C ASN A 27 1.29 4.27 -5.76
N GLN A 28 1.13 2.94 -5.64
CA GLN A 28 0.28 2.35 -4.60
C GLN A 28 0.81 2.64 -3.19
N LEU A 29 2.13 2.53 -2.97
CA LEU A 29 2.77 2.89 -1.71
C LEU A 29 2.59 4.39 -1.38
N ALA A 30 2.63 5.27 -2.38
CA ALA A 30 2.37 6.69 -2.19
C ALA A 30 0.94 6.95 -1.69
N THR A 31 -0.05 6.26 -2.26
CA THR A 31 -1.44 6.33 -1.78
C THR A 31 -1.60 5.79 -0.36
N VAL A 32 -0.92 4.68 -0.01
CA VAL A 32 -0.92 4.17 1.37
C VAL A 32 -0.29 5.20 2.32
N ARG A 33 0.83 5.82 1.93
CA ARG A 33 1.49 6.87 2.72
C ARG A 33 0.57 8.06 2.96
N GLU A 34 -0.15 8.52 1.93
CA GLU A 34 -1.10 9.64 2.05
C GLU A 34 -2.23 9.34 3.05
N LYS A 35 -2.80 8.13 3.02
CA LYS A 35 -4.00 7.81 3.83
C LYS A 35 -3.71 7.19 5.19
N MET A 36 -2.56 6.52 5.36
CA MET A 36 -2.23 5.74 6.56
C MET A 36 -0.84 6.05 7.14
N GLY A 37 -0.09 6.97 6.54
CA GLY A 37 1.31 7.26 6.90
C GLY A 37 1.52 7.63 8.37
N GLU A 38 0.56 8.36 8.95
CA GLU A 38 0.58 8.86 10.33
C GLU A 38 0.31 7.77 11.38
N ILE A 39 -0.31 6.64 11.00
CA ILE A 39 -0.62 5.55 11.93
C ILE A 39 0.68 4.86 12.35
N ILE A 40 0.87 4.62 13.65
CA ILE A 40 2.02 3.83 14.13
C ILE A 40 1.90 2.40 13.56
N LEU A 41 2.99 1.84 13.02
CA LEU A 41 2.94 0.55 12.31
C LEU A 41 2.33 -0.57 13.18
N ALA A 42 2.72 -0.64 14.45
CA ALA A 42 2.21 -1.62 15.42
C ALA A 42 0.72 -1.41 15.80
N GLU A 43 0.16 -0.24 15.53
CA GLU A 43 -1.25 0.09 15.80
C GLU A 43 -2.14 -0.10 14.57
N VAL A 44 -1.58 -0.53 13.44
CA VAL A 44 -2.40 -0.81 12.26
C VAL A 44 -3.22 -2.07 12.51
N THR A 45 -4.53 -1.88 12.59
CA THR A 45 -5.49 -2.97 12.76
C THR A 45 -6.12 -3.37 11.44
N THR A 46 -6.71 -4.57 11.39
CA THR A 46 -7.53 -5.01 10.26
C THR A 46 -8.67 -4.02 9.94
N ARG A 47 -9.20 -3.30 10.95
CA ARG A 47 -10.22 -2.26 10.76
C ARG A 47 -9.68 -1.06 9.98
N HIS A 48 -8.44 -0.64 10.22
CA HIS A 48 -7.80 0.43 9.43
C HIS A 48 -7.67 0.01 7.96
N ILE A 49 -7.21 -1.21 7.70
CA ILE A 49 -7.07 -1.77 6.35
C ILE A 49 -8.45 -1.87 5.66
N ALA A 50 -9.47 -2.38 6.35
CA ALA A 50 -10.81 -2.49 5.79
C ALA A 50 -11.37 -1.12 5.39
N LYS A 51 -11.29 -0.12 6.28
CA LYS A 51 -11.73 1.25 5.99
C LYS A 51 -10.99 1.87 4.81
N PHE A 52 -9.69 1.60 4.70
CA PHE A 52 -8.88 2.09 3.58
C PHE A 52 -9.34 1.48 2.25
N LEU A 53 -9.59 0.16 2.19
CA LEU A 53 -10.03 -0.51 0.96
C LEU A 53 -11.46 -0.14 0.57
N GLU A 54 -12.31 0.19 1.54
CA GLU A 54 -13.72 0.54 1.36
C GLU A 54 -13.91 1.73 0.39
N SER A 55 -12.96 2.67 0.34
CA SER A 55 -13.06 3.82 -0.57
C SER A 55 -13.10 3.42 -2.05
N TRP A 56 -12.46 2.30 -2.42
CA TRP A 56 -12.55 1.78 -3.79
C TRP A 56 -13.71 0.81 -3.97
N ILE A 57 -14.04 0.02 -2.95
CA ILE A 57 -15.13 -0.98 -3.02
C ILE A 57 -16.48 -0.28 -3.24
N THR A 58 -16.74 0.79 -2.49
CA THR A 58 -17.98 1.59 -2.59
C THR A 58 -18.13 2.28 -3.94
N GLU A 59 -17.03 2.58 -4.62
CA GLU A 59 -17.01 3.11 -5.99
C GLU A 59 -17.05 2.02 -7.07
N GLY A 60 -17.21 0.74 -6.70
CA GLY A 60 -17.19 -0.39 -7.63
C GLY A 60 -15.80 -0.74 -8.20
N LYS A 61 -14.73 -0.12 -7.69
CA LYS A 61 -13.34 -0.30 -8.17
C LYS A 61 -12.65 -1.50 -7.51
N ASN A 62 -13.30 -2.66 -7.56
CA ASN A 62 -12.84 -3.88 -6.86
C ASN A 62 -11.44 -4.34 -7.27
N THR A 63 -11.06 -4.19 -8.53
CA THR A 63 -9.71 -4.50 -9.01
C THR A 63 -8.64 -3.63 -8.32
N MET A 64 -8.93 -2.34 -8.13
CA MET A 64 -8.01 -1.43 -7.42
C MET A 64 -7.93 -1.78 -5.94
N ALA A 65 -9.06 -2.07 -5.29
CA ALA A 65 -9.08 -2.55 -3.90
C ALA A 65 -8.22 -3.82 -3.73
N GLY A 66 -8.35 -4.78 -4.65
CA GLY A 66 -7.52 -6.00 -4.66
C GLY A 66 -6.02 -5.69 -4.83
N ALA A 67 -5.68 -4.78 -5.74
CA ALA A 67 -4.30 -4.37 -5.98
C ALA A 67 -3.67 -3.66 -4.75
N MET A 68 -4.43 -2.78 -4.08
CA MET A 68 -4.01 -2.13 -2.84
C MET A 68 -3.83 -3.12 -1.70
N ARG A 69 -4.76 -4.09 -1.56
CA ARG A 69 -4.63 -5.18 -0.59
C ARG A 69 -3.37 -6.01 -0.82
N SER A 70 -3.05 -6.31 -2.09
CA SER A 70 -1.82 -7.02 -2.45
C SER A 70 -0.56 -6.27 -2.00
N VAL A 71 -0.51 -4.94 -2.15
CA VAL A 71 0.63 -4.14 -1.68
C VAL A 71 0.73 -4.13 -0.17
N LEU A 72 -0.39 -3.92 0.54
CA LEU A 72 -0.39 -3.94 2.00
C LEU A 72 0.07 -5.29 2.54
N SER A 73 -0.39 -6.40 1.96
CA SER A 73 -0.01 -7.75 2.39
C SER A 73 1.45 -8.12 2.10
N ASP A 74 2.09 -7.49 1.13
CA ASP A 74 3.50 -7.69 0.78
C ASP A 74 4.43 -6.78 1.63
N MET A 75 3.91 -5.64 2.10
CA MET A 75 4.63 -4.67 2.91
C MET A 75 4.61 -5.00 4.41
N PHE A 76 3.52 -5.57 4.93
CA PHE A 76 3.40 -6.02 6.32
C PHE A 76 4.05 -7.38 6.52
#